data_AF-A0A4Q7Q7U0-F1
#
_entry.id   AF-A0A4Q7Q7U0-F1
#
_cell.length_a   1.000
_cell.length_b   1.000
_cell.length_c   1.000
_cell.angle_alpha   90.00
_cell.angle_beta   90.00
_cell.angle_gamma   90.00
#
_symmetry.space_group_name_H-M   'P 1'
#
loop_
_entity.id
_entity.type
_entity.pdbx_description
1 polymer ?
#
loop_
_entity_poly.entity_id
_entity_poly.type
_entity_poly.pdbx_seq_one_letter_code
_entity_poly.pdbx_strand_id
1 'polypeptide(L)'
;MLNWSDLHPGDARPAAAGPAATALLAATLHPEDTVLIAGPHGAGVITAAVAQVTSVDLLLRSAPDAEELAELLDDAKGQVFCGSLDRWAVDETYDVIVALDGLERLGGPDTASFPWVQALDRLRERLRPGGRLLLGATNSFGFERLIQPDITAALPRDEDWSRAVADRAPAGLKPLLSALDTSDLQTFAVFPSLVRADVALTTVDGFAGIVAAREVASRNDGPVLLDPYRLVLDAAAAGVAFELAPAWYFVIGAEAPAVLPAGVVPAGEGVLLEEHLLTALRCDDQAELRRVIPAYVAWLGARGAGSPDNVILDGTSYRLFGEAQELDVVEHLQRFARRALESGARQPWPAAADPHALTARLAAMAGITVPEQEFTPDEVVRPRGSAEQLTTVARLADELAHASARAILFEGTVSGIRRSLPYRVGHAVLNPARVIRRRLKRVLRKVRR
;
A
#
# COMPACT_ATOMS: atom_id res chain seq x y z
N MET A 1 3.96 -15.25 27.33
CA MET A 1 3.79 -15.84 25.99
C MET A 1 2.47 -16.63 25.85
N LEU A 2 1.52 -16.56 26.81
CA LEU A 2 0.26 -17.34 26.79
C LEU A 2 -0.97 -16.56 26.27
N ASN A 3 -0.88 -15.24 26.07
CA ASN A 3 -2.01 -14.40 25.64
C ASN A 3 -1.74 -13.75 24.27
N TRP A 4 -1.30 -14.56 23.30
CA TRP A 4 -1.16 -14.12 21.91
C TRP A 4 -2.53 -14.12 21.23
N SER A 5 -2.90 -13.07 20.50
CA SER A 5 -4.14 -13.01 19.72
C SER A 5 -3.86 -12.52 18.30
N ASP A 6 -4.37 -13.23 17.31
CA ASP A 6 -4.40 -12.81 15.91
C ASP A 6 -5.66 -11.99 15.57
N LEU A 7 -6.75 -12.14 16.35
CA LEU A 7 -7.96 -11.32 16.24
C LEU A 7 -7.77 -9.90 16.79
N HIS A 8 -7.12 -9.80 17.95
CA HIS A 8 -6.88 -8.55 18.68
C HIS A 8 -5.37 -8.35 18.89
N PRO A 9 -4.57 -8.25 17.80
CA PRO A 9 -3.14 -8.10 17.94
C PRO A 9 -2.78 -6.74 18.56
N GLY A 10 -1.79 -6.74 19.45
CA GLY A 10 -1.19 -5.50 19.94
C GLY A 10 -0.32 -4.85 18.86
N ASP A 11 0.81 -5.49 18.56
CA ASP A 11 1.81 -5.01 17.58
C ASP A 11 1.91 -5.91 16.34
N ALA A 12 0.98 -6.86 16.19
CA ALA A 12 1.07 -7.93 15.21
C ALA A 12 0.14 -7.78 14.00
N ARG A 13 0.38 -8.60 12.96
CA ARG A 13 -0.51 -8.64 11.79
C ARG A 13 -1.89 -9.19 12.19
N PRO A 14 -2.99 -8.43 11.97
CA PRO A 14 -4.33 -8.94 12.24
C PRO A 14 -4.74 -10.10 11.33
N ALA A 15 -5.82 -10.78 11.70
CA ALA A 15 -6.44 -11.84 10.93
C ALA A 15 -6.94 -11.37 9.54
N ALA A 16 -7.04 -12.29 8.58
CA ALA A 16 -7.57 -11.97 7.26
C ALA A 16 -9.05 -11.59 7.34
N ALA A 17 -9.43 -10.48 6.71
CA ALA A 17 -10.78 -9.94 6.80
C ALA A 17 -11.10 -9.07 5.57
N GLY A 18 -12.35 -8.60 5.51
CA GLY A 18 -12.80 -7.65 4.49
C GLY A 18 -13.97 -8.16 3.66
N PRO A 19 -14.68 -7.26 2.96
CA PRO A 19 -15.86 -7.59 2.19
C PRO A 19 -15.59 -8.48 0.97
N ALA A 20 -14.40 -8.45 0.38
CA ALA A 20 -14.04 -9.38 -0.70
C ALA A 20 -13.91 -10.82 -0.20
N ALA A 21 -13.38 -11.02 1.01
CA ALA A 21 -13.30 -12.33 1.64
C ALA A 21 -14.70 -12.90 1.93
N THR A 22 -15.61 -12.08 2.48
CA THR A 22 -16.99 -12.53 2.75
C THR A 22 -17.78 -12.78 1.47
N ALA A 23 -17.60 -11.94 0.43
CA ALA A 23 -18.20 -12.15 -0.88
C ALA A 23 -17.68 -13.43 -1.56
N LEU A 24 -16.40 -13.75 -1.39
CA LEU A 24 -15.82 -15.00 -1.89
C LEU A 24 -16.49 -16.21 -1.24
N LEU A 25 -16.65 -16.20 0.09
CA LEU A 25 -17.37 -17.27 0.81
C LEU A 25 -18.82 -17.39 0.32
N ALA A 26 -19.53 -16.26 0.21
CA ALA A 26 -20.89 -16.22 -0.33
C ALA A 26 -21.03 -16.80 -1.74
N ALA A 27 -20.00 -16.66 -2.58
CA ALA A 27 -20.01 -17.20 -3.93
C ALA A 27 -19.65 -18.69 -4.00
N THR A 28 -18.94 -19.22 -3.01
CA THR A 28 -18.28 -20.53 -3.10
C THR A 28 -18.83 -21.57 -2.14
N LEU A 29 -19.48 -21.17 -1.03
CA LEU A 29 -20.06 -22.08 -0.05
C LEU A 29 -21.48 -22.49 -0.42
N HIS A 30 -21.86 -23.69 -0.01
CA HIS A 30 -23.20 -24.27 -0.17
C HIS A 30 -23.74 -24.73 1.20
N PRO A 31 -25.07 -24.71 1.43
CA PRO A 31 -25.66 -25.01 2.74
C PRO A 31 -25.29 -26.36 3.37
N GLU A 32 -25.06 -27.36 2.51
CA GLU A 32 -24.72 -28.73 2.92
C GLU A 32 -23.22 -28.95 3.13
N ASP A 33 -22.38 -27.94 2.87
CA ASP A 33 -20.94 -28.06 2.98
C ASP A 33 -20.50 -28.27 4.43
N THR A 34 -19.54 -29.17 4.61
CA THR A 34 -18.69 -29.25 5.80
C THR A 34 -17.44 -28.41 5.54
N VAL A 35 -17.28 -27.31 6.27
CA VAL A 35 -16.22 -26.31 6.01
C VAL A 35 -15.16 -26.35 7.10
N LEU A 36 -13.88 -26.31 6.71
CA LEU A 36 -12.77 -26.02 7.61
C LEU A 36 -12.24 -24.61 7.32
N ILE A 37 -12.22 -23.74 8.32
CA ILE A 37 -11.50 -22.46 8.26
C ILE A 37 -10.17 -22.64 8.97
N ALA A 38 -9.08 -22.69 8.20
CA ALA A 38 -7.73 -22.91 8.68
C ALA A 38 -6.94 -21.59 8.75
N GLY A 39 -6.51 -21.24 9.95
CA GLY A 39 -5.70 -20.07 10.24
C GLY A 39 -6.54 -18.84 10.64
N PRO A 40 -5.87 -17.72 10.95
CA PRO A 40 -6.52 -16.54 11.50
C PRO A 40 -7.44 -15.82 10.50
N HIS A 41 -8.75 -15.86 10.75
CA HIS A 41 -9.76 -15.11 9.99
C HIS A 41 -10.55 -14.21 10.93
N GLY A 42 -10.85 -12.98 10.49
CA GLY A 42 -11.63 -12.04 11.29
C GLY A 42 -13.04 -12.56 11.56
N ALA A 43 -13.60 -12.23 12.72
CA ALA A 43 -14.91 -12.71 13.17
C ALA A 43 -16.01 -12.53 12.11
N GLY A 44 -16.03 -11.41 11.38
CA GLY A 44 -17.02 -11.18 10.31
C GLY A 44 -16.95 -12.18 9.14
N VAL A 45 -15.76 -12.71 8.83
CA VAL A 45 -15.58 -13.77 7.82
C VAL A 45 -16.14 -15.10 8.33
N ILE A 46 -15.85 -15.43 9.60
CA ILE A 46 -16.32 -16.65 10.25
C ILE A 46 -17.85 -16.62 10.38
N THR A 47 -18.42 -15.52 10.87
CA THR A 47 -19.88 -15.33 10.95
C THR A 47 -20.54 -15.45 9.58
N ALA A 48 -19.91 -14.92 8.52
CA ALA A 48 -20.44 -15.06 7.15
C ALA A 48 -20.43 -16.52 6.66
N ALA A 49 -19.44 -17.33 7.04
CA ALA A 49 -19.42 -18.76 6.73
C ALA A 49 -20.50 -19.52 7.52
N VAL A 50 -20.55 -19.32 8.83
CA VAL A 50 -21.51 -19.96 9.76
C VAL A 50 -22.95 -19.68 9.35
N ALA A 51 -23.25 -18.47 8.88
CA ALA A 51 -24.58 -18.11 8.42
C ALA A 51 -25.00 -18.83 7.12
N GLN A 52 -24.08 -19.44 6.39
CA GLN A 52 -24.33 -20.05 5.09
C GLN A 52 -24.32 -21.57 5.10
N VAL A 53 -23.60 -22.21 6.01
CA VAL A 53 -23.37 -23.65 6.01
C VAL A 53 -23.80 -24.30 7.32
N THR A 54 -24.11 -25.58 7.25
CA THR A 54 -24.57 -26.32 8.44
C THR A 54 -23.43 -26.69 9.39
N SER A 55 -22.19 -26.81 8.89
CA SER A 55 -21.05 -27.22 9.71
C SER A 55 -19.76 -26.47 9.37
N VAL A 56 -19.13 -25.91 10.42
CA VAL A 56 -17.87 -25.15 10.33
C VAL A 56 -16.93 -25.58 11.45
N ASP A 57 -15.78 -26.11 11.08
CA ASP A 57 -14.67 -26.31 12.00
C ASP A 57 -13.62 -25.20 11.84
N LEU A 58 -12.99 -24.81 12.93
CA LEU A 58 -11.94 -23.79 12.95
C LEU A 58 -10.63 -24.42 13.39
N LEU A 59 -9.53 -24.15 12.67
CA LEU A 59 -8.17 -24.47 13.11
C LEU A 59 -7.40 -23.17 13.34
N LEU A 60 -7.08 -22.88 14.59
CA LEU A 60 -6.47 -21.62 15.03
C LEU A 60 -5.21 -21.90 15.83
N ARG A 61 -4.25 -20.98 15.80
CA ARG A 61 -2.99 -21.13 16.56
C ARG A 61 -3.00 -20.43 17.92
N SER A 62 -4.01 -19.59 18.18
CA SER A 62 -4.18 -18.81 19.40
C SER A 62 -5.26 -19.41 20.30
N ALA A 63 -4.91 -19.67 21.56
CA ALA A 63 -5.85 -20.13 22.58
C ALA A 63 -6.94 -19.09 22.93
N PRO A 64 -6.63 -17.81 23.20
CA PRO A 64 -7.68 -16.83 23.48
C PRO A 64 -8.62 -16.61 22.29
N ASP A 65 -8.11 -16.64 21.05
CA ASP A 65 -8.96 -16.53 19.86
C ASP A 65 -9.86 -17.76 19.70
N ALA A 66 -9.36 -18.95 20.07
CA ALA A 66 -10.15 -20.17 20.03
C ALA A 66 -11.30 -20.16 21.05
N GLU A 67 -11.05 -19.63 22.26
CA GLU A 67 -12.10 -19.45 23.27
C GLU A 67 -13.16 -18.45 22.81
N GLU A 68 -12.74 -17.29 22.29
CA GLU A 68 -13.65 -16.25 21.78
C GLU A 68 -14.48 -16.74 20.58
N LEU A 69 -13.85 -17.43 19.63
CA LEU A 69 -14.55 -17.90 18.42
C LEU A 69 -15.41 -19.15 18.67
N ALA A 70 -15.17 -19.90 19.75
CA ALA A 70 -16.05 -21.00 20.14
C ALA A 70 -17.46 -20.51 20.48
N GLU A 71 -17.58 -19.34 21.12
CA GLU A 71 -18.88 -18.71 21.42
C GLU A 71 -19.67 -18.38 20.14
N LEU A 72 -18.99 -18.08 19.03
CA LEU A 72 -19.64 -17.82 17.73
C LEU A 72 -20.20 -19.08 17.06
N LEU A 73 -19.75 -20.26 17.48
CA LEU A 73 -20.20 -21.54 16.94
C LEU A 73 -21.32 -22.18 17.76
N ASP A 74 -21.80 -21.58 18.85
CA ASP A 74 -22.81 -22.18 19.73
C ASP A 74 -24.10 -22.59 18.99
N ASP A 75 -24.47 -21.84 17.94
CA ASP A 75 -25.66 -22.11 17.11
C ASP A 75 -25.36 -23.00 15.88
N ALA A 76 -24.09 -23.33 15.62
CA ALA A 76 -23.62 -24.06 14.45
C ALA A 76 -23.03 -25.43 14.83
N LYS A 77 -23.03 -26.41 13.91
CA LYS A 77 -22.31 -27.67 14.16
C LYS A 77 -20.83 -27.46 13.87
N GLY A 78 -20.00 -27.37 14.90
CA GLY A 78 -18.59 -27.08 14.70
C GLY A 78 -17.71 -27.34 15.90
N GLN A 79 -16.42 -27.50 15.64
CA GLN A 79 -15.39 -27.55 16.67
C GLN A 79 -14.30 -26.51 16.41
N VAL A 80 -13.74 -25.97 17.50
CA VAL A 80 -12.56 -25.11 17.44
C VAL A 80 -11.34 -25.90 17.89
N PHE A 81 -10.41 -26.10 16.97
CA PHE A 81 -9.13 -26.73 17.21
C PHE A 81 -8.07 -25.65 17.44
N CYS A 82 -7.49 -25.61 18.64
CA CYS A 82 -6.35 -24.76 18.95
C CYS A 82 -5.04 -25.55 18.80
N GLY A 83 -4.20 -25.18 17.83
CA GLY A 83 -2.90 -25.78 17.60
C GLY A 83 -2.33 -25.50 16.22
N SER A 84 -1.20 -26.11 15.91
CA SER A 84 -0.56 -26.02 14.61
C SER A 84 -1.00 -27.14 13.67
N LEU A 85 -1.04 -26.86 12.37
CA LEU A 85 -1.50 -27.82 11.35
C LEU A 85 -0.62 -29.09 11.31
N ASP A 86 0.67 -29.00 11.62
CA ASP A 86 1.59 -30.15 11.67
C ASP A 86 1.27 -31.15 12.78
N ARG A 87 0.56 -30.71 13.82
CA ARG A 87 0.15 -31.54 14.98
C ARG A 87 -1.34 -31.85 14.98
N TRP A 88 -2.08 -31.35 14.01
CA TRP A 88 -3.51 -31.56 13.89
C TRP A 88 -3.80 -32.98 13.37
N ALA A 89 -4.34 -33.82 14.26
CA ALA A 89 -4.53 -35.26 14.08
C ALA A 89 -6.01 -35.65 14.18
N VAL A 90 -6.82 -35.02 13.35
CA VAL A 90 -8.26 -35.23 13.20
C VAL A 90 -8.46 -36.01 11.90
N ASP A 91 -9.39 -36.98 11.84
CA ASP A 91 -9.60 -37.89 10.69
C ASP A 91 -10.70 -37.39 9.73
N GLU A 92 -11.29 -36.26 10.05
CA GLU A 92 -12.38 -35.62 9.34
C GLU A 92 -11.94 -35.08 7.97
N THR A 93 -12.91 -35.02 7.06
CA THR A 93 -12.74 -34.52 5.69
C THR A 93 -13.83 -33.50 5.36
N TYR A 94 -13.46 -32.52 4.55
CA TYR A 94 -14.23 -31.30 4.32
C TYR A 94 -14.58 -31.14 2.84
N ASP A 95 -15.76 -30.57 2.58
CA ASP A 95 -16.18 -30.18 1.22
C ASP A 95 -15.48 -28.89 0.80
N VAL A 96 -15.17 -28.01 1.75
CA VAL A 96 -14.45 -26.75 1.52
C VAL A 96 -13.41 -26.51 2.61
N ILE A 97 -12.20 -26.13 2.22
CA ILE A 97 -11.17 -25.62 3.12
C ILE A 97 -10.89 -24.16 2.78
N VAL A 98 -10.86 -23.31 3.79
CA VAL A 98 -10.66 -21.85 3.70
C VAL A 98 -9.39 -21.47 4.46
N ALA A 99 -8.37 -21.02 3.75
CA ALA A 99 -7.09 -20.54 4.29
C ALA A 99 -6.70 -19.19 3.67
N LEU A 100 -7.58 -18.19 3.78
CA LEU A 100 -7.43 -16.87 3.14
C LEU A 100 -6.32 -16.01 3.76
N ASP A 101 -5.85 -16.36 4.96
CA ASP A 101 -4.73 -15.68 5.62
C ASP A 101 -3.35 -16.26 5.25
N GLY A 102 -3.34 -17.30 4.41
CA GLY A 102 -2.16 -17.99 3.93
C GLY A 102 -1.73 -19.16 4.79
N LEU A 103 -0.87 -20.02 4.23
CA LEU A 103 -0.43 -21.26 4.88
C LEU A 103 0.57 -21.00 6.00
N GLU A 104 1.18 -19.83 6.01
CA GLU A 104 2.36 -19.59 6.85
C GLU A 104 2.01 -19.21 8.28
N ARG A 105 0.72 -18.95 8.51
CA ARG A 105 0.12 -18.76 9.84
C ARG A 105 -0.62 -20.00 10.33
N LEU A 106 -0.31 -21.18 9.77
CA LEU A 106 -0.81 -22.48 10.25
C LEU A 106 0.20 -23.21 11.14
N GLY A 107 1.42 -22.66 11.29
CA GLY A 107 2.43 -23.15 12.23
C GLY A 107 2.21 -22.61 13.65
N GLY A 108 2.91 -23.24 14.61
CA GLY A 108 2.95 -22.89 16.02
C GLY A 108 4.38 -22.59 16.51
N PRO A 109 4.56 -22.09 17.75
CA PRO A 109 5.88 -21.87 18.34
C PRO A 109 6.69 -23.17 18.50
N ASP A 110 6.01 -24.31 18.59
CA ASP A 110 6.64 -25.62 18.72
C ASP A 110 6.79 -26.36 17.38
N THR A 111 6.43 -25.74 16.25
CA THR A 111 6.58 -26.34 14.93
C THR A 111 8.06 -26.39 14.55
N ALA A 112 8.64 -27.59 14.51
CA ALA A 112 10.08 -27.77 14.29
C ALA A 112 10.51 -27.47 12.84
N SER A 113 9.74 -27.95 11.85
CA SER A 113 9.93 -27.68 10.43
C SER A 113 8.66 -28.09 9.69
N PHE A 114 7.94 -27.12 9.14
CA PHE A 114 6.73 -27.38 8.36
C PHE A 114 6.73 -26.52 7.10
N PRO A 115 7.35 -27.02 6.00
CA PRO A 115 7.46 -26.30 4.73
C PRO A 115 6.11 -25.98 4.12
N TRP A 116 6.05 -24.90 3.35
CA TRP A 116 4.82 -24.44 2.69
C TRP A 116 4.11 -25.53 1.88
N VAL A 117 4.86 -26.34 1.11
CA VAL A 117 4.28 -27.43 0.29
C VAL A 117 3.67 -28.52 1.17
N GLN A 118 4.29 -28.84 2.31
CA GLN A 118 3.71 -29.82 3.24
C GLN A 118 2.43 -29.31 3.89
N ALA A 119 2.34 -28.01 4.19
CA ALA A 119 1.10 -27.41 4.66
C ALA A 119 -0.02 -27.51 3.61
N LEU A 120 0.30 -27.26 2.34
CA LEU A 120 -0.65 -27.40 1.23
C LEU A 120 -1.11 -28.86 1.08
N ASP A 121 -0.18 -29.80 1.03
CA ASP A 121 -0.48 -31.23 0.91
C ASP A 121 -1.35 -31.71 2.08
N ARG A 122 -1.05 -31.24 3.30
CA ARG A 122 -1.83 -31.59 4.49
C ARG A 122 -3.27 -31.09 4.44
N LEU A 123 -3.52 -29.89 3.90
CA LEU A 123 -4.89 -29.44 3.67
C LEU A 123 -5.56 -30.23 2.54
N ARG A 124 -4.85 -30.54 1.45
CA ARG A 124 -5.39 -31.34 0.34
C ARG A 124 -5.80 -32.75 0.75
N GLU A 125 -5.04 -33.39 1.63
CA GLU A 125 -5.40 -34.69 2.23
C GLU A 125 -6.74 -34.67 2.97
N ARG A 126 -7.20 -33.48 3.41
CA ARG A 126 -8.44 -33.28 4.16
C ARG A 126 -9.60 -32.85 3.28
N LEU A 127 -9.36 -32.56 2.01
CA LEU A 127 -10.43 -32.32 1.06
C LEU A 127 -11.08 -33.64 0.66
N ARG A 128 -12.41 -33.65 0.65
CA ARG A 128 -13.17 -34.73 0.00
C ARG A 128 -12.89 -34.72 -1.50
N PRO A 129 -13.11 -35.84 -2.20
CA PRO A 129 -13.03 -35.86 -3.67
C PRO A 129 -13.96 -34.80 -4.28
N GLY A 130 -13.41 -33.90 -5.10
CA GLY A 130 -14.15 -32.76 -5.67
C GLY A 130 -14.37 -31.61 -4.69
N GLY A 131 -13.72 -31.62 -3.54
CA GLY A 131 -13.74 -30.52 -2.57
C GLY A 131 -13.06 -29.25 -3.10
N ARG A 132 -13.38 -28.13 -2.47
CA ARG A 132 -12.93 -26.79 -2.85
C ARG A 132 -11.86 -26.29 -1.90
N LEU A 133 -10.82 -25.66 -2.43
CA LEU A 133 -9.79 -24.99 -1.64
C LEU A 133 -9.78 -23.50 -1.95
N LEU A 134 -9.99 -22.67 -0.92
CA LEU A 134 -9.84 -21.23 -0.98
C LEU A 134 -8.57 -20.85 -0.24
N LEU A 135 -7.60 -20.30 -0.95
CA LEU A 135 -6.27 -19.99 -0.39
C LEU A 135 -5.91 -18.53 -0.63
N GLY A 136 -5.40 -17.86 0.40
CA GLY A 136 -4.76 -16.56 0.27
C GLY A 136 -3.24 -16.65 0.22
N ALA A 137 -2.60 -15.70 -0.44
CA ALA A 137 -1.17 -15.51 -0.36
C ALA A 137 -0.81 -14.03 -0.40
N THR A 138 0.02 -13.60 0.55
CA THR A 138 0.57 -12.24 0.53
C THR A 138 1.63 -12.12 -0.57
N ASN A 139 1.62 -11.02 -1.31
CA ASN A 139 2.66 -10.73 -2.27
C ASN A 139 3.86 -10.07 -1.57
N SER A 140 4.94 -10.84 -1.42
CA SER A 140 6.19 -10.32 -0.85
C SER A 140 6.86 -9.23 -1.70
N PHE A 141 6.40 -9.01 -2.93
CA PHE A 141 6.86 -7.94 -3.83
C PHE A 141 5.68 -7.13 -4.40
N GLY A 142 4.65 -6.87 -3.60
CA GLY A 142 3.49 -6.06 -3.99
C GLY A 142 3.72 -4.54 -3.93
N PHE A 143 2.69 -3.77 -4.30
CA PHE A 143 2.69 -2.30 -4.27
C PHE A 143 3.15 -1.69 -2.95
N GLU A 144 2.87 -2.35 -1.82
CA GLU A 144 3.29 -1.90 -0.49
C GLU A 144 4.79 -1.61 -0.42
N ARG A 145 5.64 -2.42 -1.08
CA ARG A 145 7.09 -2.21 -1.11
C ARG A 145 7.54 -0.99 -1.92
N LEU A 146 6.71 -0.54 -2.85
CA LEU A 146 6.98 0.62 -3.70
C LEU A 146 6.43 1.92 -3.09
N ILE A 147 5.32 1.83 -2.37
CA ILE A 147 4.63 2.97 -1.78
C ILE A 147 5.25 3.35 -0.44
N GLN A 148 5.40 2.38 0.46
CA GLN A 148 5.88 2.61 1.81
C GLN A 148 6.51 1.30 2.31
N PRO A 149 7.78 1.04 1.98
CA PRO A 149 8.45 -0.18 2.43
C PRO A 149 8.49 -0.17 3.95
N ASP A 150 7.82 -1.16 4.56
CA ASP A 150 7.87 -1.35 6.00
C ASP A 150 9.30 -1.78 6.38
N ILE A 151 10.06 -0.84 6.95
CA ILE A 151 11.43 -1.05 7.42
C ILE A 151 11.46 -2.14 8.52
N THR A 152 10.36 -2.31 9.25
CA THR A 152 10.21 -3.33 10.29
C THR A 152 9.73 -4.68 9.74
N ALA A 153 9.14 -4.75 8.54
CA ALA A 153 8.75 -6.02 7.92
C ALA A 153 9.95 -6.92 7.57
N ALA A 154 11.17 -6.39 7.58
CA ALA A 154 12.40 -7.18 7.44
C ALA A 154 12.89 -7.78 8.77
N LEU A 155 12.32 -7.35 9.91
CA LEU A 155 12.64 -7.88 11.24
C LEU A 155 11.58 -8.95 11.59
N PRO A 156 11.99 -10.20 11.85
CA PRO A 156 11.05 -11.22 12.34
C PRO A 156 10.39 -10.71 13.62
N ARG A 157 9.06 -10.75 13.65
CA ARG A 157 8.29 -10.42 14.86
C ARG A 157 8.02 -11.69 15.68
N ASP A 158 7.56 -11.52 16.91
CA ASP A 158 7.32 -12.65 17.82
C ASP A 158 6.19 -13.59 17.32
N GLU A 159 5.30 -13.10 16.44
CA GLU A 159 4.30 -13.87 15.70
C GLU A 159 4.81 -14.71 14.55
N ASP A 160 5.97 -14.32 14.00
CA ASP A 160 6.49 -14.83 12.72
C ASP A 160 7.26 -16.12 13.01
N TRP A 161 6.54 -17.10 13.55
CA TRP A 161 7.12 -18.37 13.96
C TRP A 161 7.84 -19.02 12.78
N SER A 162 9.07 -19.44 13.07
CA SER A 162 10.09 -19.61 12.05
C SER A 162 9.70 -20.67 11.03
N ARG A 163 9.84 -20.32 9.75
CA ARG A 163 9.97 -21.31 8.68
C ARG A 163 11.33 -22.00 8.81
N ALA A 164 11.42 -23.24 8.33
CA ALA A 164 12.71 -23.89 8.19
C ALA A 164 13.63 -23.03 7.31
N VAL A 165 14.91 -22.89 7.67
CA VAL A 165 15.88 -22.06 6.91
C VAL A 165 15.99 -22.50 5.44
N ALA A 166 15.77 -23.79 5.16
CA ALA A 166 15.78 -24.35 3.82
C ALA A 166 14.43 -24.25 3.09
N ASP A 167 13.39 -23.72 3.74
CA ASP A 167 12.07 -23.58 3.11
C ASP A 167 12.16 -22.60 1.94
N ARG A 168 11.64 -23.05 0.80
CA ARG A 168 11.59 -22.33 -0.47
C ARG A 168 10.15 -22.02 -0.82
N ALA A 169 9.40 -21.50 0.15
CA ALA A 169 8.02 -21.09 -0.06
C ALA A 169 7.91 -20.23 -1.34
N PRO A 170 6.90 -20.48 -2.19
CA PRO A 170 6.77 -19.75 -3.45
C PRO A 170 6.72 -18.24 -3.23
N ALA A 171 7.70 -17.52 -3.80
CA ALA A 171 7.77 -16.07 -3.73
C ALA A 171 7.22 -15.46 -5.02
N GLY A 172 5.96 -15.01 -4.98
CA GLY A 172 5.28 -14.36 -6.09
C GLY A 172 4.35 -15.29 -6.88
N LEU A 173 3.59 -14.69 -7.79
CA LEU A 173 2.47 -15.34 -8.47
C LEU A 173 2.88 -16.57 -9.29
N LYS A 174 3.88 -16.45 -10.17
CA LYS A 174 4.27 -17.56 -11.05
C LYS A 174 4.77 -18.79 -10.28
N PRO A 175 5.66 -18.68 -9.28
CA PRO A 175 6.00 -19.79 -8.39
C PRO A 175 4.78 -20.37 -7.65
N LEU A 176 3.85 -19.53 -7.16
CA LEU A 176 2.62 -19.99 -6.48
C LEU A 176 1.74 -20.82 -7.41
N LEU A 177 1.46 -20.33 -8.62
CA LEU A 177 0.69 -21.05 -9.63
C LEU A 177 1.33 -22.41 -9.97
N SER A 178 2.65 -22.45 -10.08
CA SER A 178 3.39 -23.69 -10.32
C SER A 178 3.35 -24.66 -9.15
N ALA A 179 3.21 -24.17 -7.91
CA ALA A 179 3.11 -25.02 -6.73
C ALA A 179 1.68 -25.54 -6.51
N LEU A 180 0.67 -24.79 -6.94
CA LEU A 180 -0.73 -25.22 -6.93
C LEU A 180 -1.02 -26.26 -8.03
N ASP A 181 -0.41 -26.14 -9.22
CA ASP A 181 -0.45 -27.13 -10.31
C ASP A 181 -1.83 -27.80 -10.51
N THR A 182 -2.86 -26.98 -10.76
CA THR A 182 -4.23 -27.46 -10.98
C THR A 182 -4.90 -26.74 -12.14
N SER A 183 -5.79 -27.45 -12.85
CA SER A 183 -6.45 -26.94 -14.07
C SER A 183 -7.73 -26.13 -13.79
N ASP A 184 -8.31 -26.29 -12.61
CA ASP A 184 -9.57 -25.70 -12.15
C ASP A 184 -9.33 -24.51 -11.20
N LEU A 185 -8.29 -23.73 -11.48
CA LEU A 185 -7.85 -22.61 -10.66
C LEU A 185 -8.38 -21.28 -11.20
N GLN A 186 -9.10 -20.55 -10.36
CA GLN A 186 -9.38 -19.13 -10.54
C GLN A 186 -8.50 -18.30 -9.60
N THR A 187 -7.89 -17.23 -10.11
CA THR A 187 -7.00 -16.35 -9.33
C THR A 187 -7.55 -14.93 -9.30
N PHE A 188 -7.45 -14.30 -8.14
CA PHE A 188 -7.84 -12.91 -7.91
C PHE A 188 -6.67 -12.11 -7.37
N ALA A 189 -6.48 -10.89 -7.87
CA ALA A 189 -5.70 -9.85 -7.22
C ALA A 189 -6.53 -9.21 -6.11
N VAL A 190 -5.98 -9.14 -4.89
CA VAL A 190 -6.68 -8.67 -3.69
C VAL A 190 -6.11 -7.32 -3.24
N PHE A 191 -6.99 -6.36 -2.98
CA PHE A 191 -6.64 -5.01 -2.55
C PHE A 191 -7.46 -4.55 -1.33
N PRO A 192 -6.89 -3.69 -0.46
CA PRO A 192 -5.48 -3.31 -0.44
C PRO A 192 -4.56 -4.29 0.31
N SER A 193 -5.08 -5.31 1.02
CA SER A 193 -4.29 -6.42 1.60
C SER A 193 -5.19 -7.62 1.97
N LEU A 194 -4.64 -8.72 2.50
CA LEU A 194 -5.44 -9.84 3.03
C LEU A 194 -6.21 -9.49 4.32
N VAL A 195 -5.65 -8.57 5.12
CA VAL A 195 -6.23 -8.13 6.40
C VAL A 195 -7.41 -7.20 6.19
N ARG A 196 -7.35 -6.43 5.11
CA ARG A 196 -8.41 -5.53 4.66
C ARG A 196 -8.62 -5.83 3.18
N ALA A 197 -9.24 -6.96 2.88
CA ALA A 197 -9.56 -7.38 1.51
C ALA A 197 -10.87 -6.70 1.10
N ASP A 198 -10.77 -5.44 0.67
CA ASP A 198 -11.91 -4.62 0.28
C ASP A 198 -12.42 -4.99 -1.12
N VAL A 199 -11.50 -5.37 -2.02
CA VAL A 199 -11.85 -5.86 -3.36
C VAL A 199 -10.93 -7.00 -3.80
N ALA A 200 -11.49 -7.98 -4.52
CA ALA A 200 -10.74 -9.00 -5.24
C ALA A 200 -11.17 -9.05 -6.72
N LEU A 201 -10.19 -9.06 -7.62
CA LEU A 201 -10.39 -8.84 -9.05
C LEU A 201 -9.67 -9.89 -9.90
N THR A 202 -10.33 -10.45 -10.91
CA THR A 202 -9.69 -11.35 -11.89
C THR A 202 -8.89 -10.60 -12.96
N THR A 203 -9.21 -9.33 -13.22
CA THR A 203 -8.43 -8.42 -14.07
C THR A 203 -8.29 -7.06 -13.38
N VAL A 204 -7.17 -6.37 -13.62
CA VAL A 204 -6.88 -5.06 -12.99
C VAL A 204 -6.63 -4.02 -14.08
N ASP A 205 -7.66 -3.79 -14.90
CA ASP A 205 -7.68 -2.85 -16.02
C ASP A 205 -8.94 -1.97 -15.99
N GLY A 206 -8.95 -0.89 -16.78
CA GLY A 206 -10.09 0.03 -16.86
C GLY A 206 -10.61 0.48 -15.49
N PHE A 207 -11.92 0.30 -15.25
CA PHE A 207 -12.53 0.63 -13.96
C PHE A 207 -12.07 -0.26 -12.80
N ALA A 208 -11.71 -1.52 -13.06
CA ALA A 208 -11.17 -2.40 -12.02
C ALA A 208 -9.82 -1.88 -11.51
N GLY A 209 -8.98 -1.36 -12.41
CA GLY A 209 -7.75 -0.65 -12.06
C GLY A 209 -7.99 0.61 -11.21
N ILE A 210 -9.05 1.38 -11.50
CA ILE A 210 -9.42 2.56 -10.70
C ILE A 210 -9.89 2.17 -9.30
N VAL A 211 -10.73 1.13 -9.17
CA VAL A 211 -11.16 0.61 -7.85
C VAL A 211 -9.92 0.18 -7.05
N ALA A 212 -9.04 -0.64 -7.63
CA ALA A 212 -7.81 -1.06 -6.97
C ALA A 212 -6.94 0.13 -6.53
N ALA A 213 -6.80 1.16 -7.38
CA ALA A 213 -6.04 2.37 -7.05
C ALA A 213 -6.65 3.16 -5.89
N ARG A 214 -7.98 3.28 -5.83
CA ARG A 214 -8.70 3.93 -4.72
C ARG A 214 -8.49 3.17 -3.41
N GLU A 215 -8.60 1.86 -3.44
CA GLU A 215 -8.42 1.01 -2.26
C GLU A 215 -7.00 1.12 -1.68
N VAL A 216 -5.99 1.06 -2.55
CA VAL A 216 -4.59 1.21 -2.15
C VAL A 216 -4.32 2.63 -1.63
N ALA A 217 -4.88 3.66 -2.27
CA ALA A 217 -4.74 5.04 -1.79
C ALA A 217 -5.42 5.27 -0.43
N SER A 218 -6.61 4.71 -0.22
CA SER A 218 -7.35 4.82 1.04
C SER A 218 -6.57 4.20 2.22
N ARG A 219 -5.88 3.08 1.99
CA ARG A 219 -5.01 2.46 3.01
C ARG A 219 -3.78 3.32 3.33
N ASN A 220 -3.33 4.14 2.39
CA ASN A 220 -2.06 4.86 2.45
C ASN A 220 -2.27 6.38 2.50
N ASP A 221 -3.14 6.88 3.39
CA ASP A 221 -3.41 8.32 3.55
C ASP A 221 -2.31 9.07 4.35
N GLY A 222 -1.17 8.41 4.59
CA GLY A 222 -0.02 8.93 5.31
C GLY A 222 1.16 9.34 4.40
N PRO A 223 2.34 9.62 5.00
CA PRO A 223 3.57 9.85 4.25
C PRO A 223 3.95 8.61 3.44
N VAL A 224 4.12 8.79 2.14
CA VAL A 224 4.44 7.74 1.17
C VAL A 224 5.55 8.18 0.22
N LEU A 225 6.30 7.21 -0.31
CA LEU A 225 7.36 7.40 -1.30
C LEU A 225 6.84 7.63 -2.72
N LEU A 226 5.68 7.10 -3.04
CA LEU A 226 5.03 7.26 -4.33
C LEU A 226 3.54 7.52 -4.11
N ASP A 227 2.92 8.31 -4.98
CA ASP A 227 1.46 8.45 -4.98
C ASP A 227 0.83 7.06 -5.22
N PRO A 228 0.13 6.48 -4.23
CA PRO A 228 -0.39 5.12 -4.32
C PRO A 228 -1.40 4.98 -5.44
N TYR A 229 -2.24 6.01 -5.64
CA TYR A 229 -3.28 6.00 -6.66
C TYR A 229 -2.67 5.96 -8.06
N ARG A 230 -1.67 6.83 -8.31
CA ARG A 230 -1.00 6.93 -9.60
C ARG A 230 -0.18 5.69 -9.92
N LEU A 231 0.54 5.16 -8.93
CA LEU A 231 1.34 3.95 -9.11
C LEU A 231 0.49 2.76 -9.57
N VAL A 232 -0.67 2.55 -8.95
CA VAL A 232 -1.55 1.44 -9.32
C VAL A 232 -2.16 1.65 -10.71
N LEU A 233 -2.59 2.87 -11.05
CA LEU A 233 -3.11 3.17 -12.38
C LEU A 233 -2.06 2.99 -13.48
N ASP A 234 -0.83 3.46 -13.26
CA ASP A 234 0.26 3.28 -14.22
C ASP A 234 0.61 1.80 -14.39
N ALA A 235 0.61 1.02 -13.31
CA ALA A 235 0.78 -0.43 -13.36
C ALA A 235 -0.37 -1.15 -14.07
N ALA A 236 -1.61 -0.68 -13.90
CA ALA A 236 -2.80 -1.22 -14.58
C ALA A 236 -2.72 -0.95 -16.08
N ALA A 237 -2.37 0.27 -16.47
CA ALA A 237 -2.15 0.64 -17.87
C ALA A 237 -0.99 -0.14 -18.51
N ALA A 238 0.03 -0.48 -17.72
CA ALA A 238 1.16 -1.31 -18.16
C ALA A 238 0.87 -2.83 -18.15
N GLY A 239 -0.29 -3.26 -17.65
CA GLY A 239 -0.68 -4.67 -17.58
C GLY A 239 0.09 -5.48 -16.55
N VAL A 240 0.62 -4.84 -15.49
CA VAL A 240 1.40 -5.50 -14.42
C VAL A 240 0.77 -5.34 -13.03
N ALA A 241 -0.38 -4.68 -12.92
CA ALA A 241 -1.04 -4.44 -11.64
C ALA A 241 -1.53 -5.72 -10.95
N PHE A 242 -1.84 -6.77 -11.71
CA PHE A 242 -2.25 -8.05 -11.14
C PHE A 242 -1.09 -8.74 -10.41
N GLU A 243 0.10 -8.74 -10.99
CA GLU A 243 1.32 -9.30 -10.41
C GLU A 243 1.88 -8.45 -9.27
N LEU A 244 1.57 -7.15 -9.24
CA LEU A 244 1.95 -6.24 -8.16
C LEU A 244 0.88 -6.11 -7.08
N ALA A 245 -0.27 -6.78 -7.22
CA ALA A 245 -1.33 -6.77 -6.24
C ALA A 245 -0.77 -7.11 -4.84
N PRO A 246 -1.24 -6.46 -3.76
CA PRO A 246 -0.73 -6.71 -2.41
C PRO A 246 -0.88 -8.17 -1.96
N ALA A 247 -1.90 -8.86 -2.47
CA ALA A 247 -2.12 -10.28 -2.22
C ALA A 247 -2.92 -10.93 -3.34
N TRP A 248 -3.06 -12.25 -3.27
CA TRP A 248 -3.91 -13.03 -4.17
C TRP A 248 -4.84 -13.96 -3.40
N TYR A 249 -6.01 -14.20 -3.98
CA TYR A 249 -6.84 -15.36 -3.66
C TYR A 249 -6.77 -16.39 -4.79
N PHE A 250 -6.74 -17.65 -4.41
CA PHE A 250 -6.79 -18.81 -5.27
C PHE A 250 -8.02 -19.62 -4.91
N VAL A 251 -8.86 -19.89 -5.91
CA VAL A 251 -10.09 -20.67 -5.78
C VAL A 251 -9.92 -21.91 -6.64
N ILE A 252 -9.93 -23.08 -6.00
CA ILE A 252 -9.75 -24.37 -6.66
C ILE A 252 -11.05 -25.17 -6.48
N GLY A 253 -11.55 -25.75 -7.58
CA GLY A 253 -12.75 -26.58 -7.57
C GLY A 253 -14.08 -25.81 -7.53
N ALA A 254 -14.05 -24.48 -7.68
CA ALA A 254 -15.24 -23.62 -7.73
C ALA A 254 -15.04 -22.45 -8.71
N GLU A 255 -16.16 -21.89 -9.16
CA GLU A 255 -16.18 -20.61 -9.87
C GLU A 255 -16.76 -19.52 -8.96
N ALA A 256 -16.13 -18.36 -8.93
CA ALA A 256 -16.62 -17.16 -8.27
C ALA A 256 -16.76 -16.01 -9.29
N PRO A 257 -17.64 -15.02 -9.02
CA PRO A 257 -17.75 -13.82 -9.85
C PRO A 257 -16.40 -13.14 -10.04
N ALA A 258 -16.16 -12.60 -11.24
CA ALA A 258 -14.90 -11.95 -11.63
C ALA A 258 -14.48 -10.75 -10.76
N VAL A 259 -15.44 -10.19 -10.01
CA VAL A 259 -15.29 -9.03 -9.12
C VAL A 259 -15.99 -9.35 -7.81
N LEU A 260 -15.26 -9.18 -6.71
CA LEU A 260 -15.75 -9.43 -5.35
C LEU A 260 -15.45 -8.21 -4.48
N PRO A 261 -16.44 -7.61 -3.79
CA PRO A 261 -17.88 -7.87 -3.90
C PRO A 261 -18.48 -7.50 -5.27
N ALA A 262 -19.63 -8.07 -5.61
CA ALA A 262 -20.35 -7.69 -6.83
C ALA A 262 -20.80 -6.22 -6.77
N GLY A 263 -20.73 -5.52 -7.91
CA GLY A 263 -21.21 -4.15 -8.05
C GLY A 263 -20.22 -3.04 -7.64
N VAL A 264 -19.05 -3.38 -7.08
CA VAL A 264 -18.02 -2.38 -6.72
C VAL A 264 -17.30 -1.81 -7.94
N VAL A 265 -17.20 -2.58 -9.02
CA VAL A 265 -16.70 -2.11 -10.33
C VAL A 265 -17.90 -1.67 -11.17
N PRO A 266 -17.94 -0.40 -11.64
CA PRO A 266 -18.98 0.07 -12.53
C PRO A 266 -19.04 -0.73 -13.83
N ALA A 267 -20.25 -1.12 -14.23
CA ALA A 267 -20.53 -1.65 -15.56
C ALA A 267 -20.60 -0.52 -16.60
N GLY A 268 -20.47 -0.87 -17.88
CA GLY A 268 -20.63 0.03 -19.02
C GLY A 268 -19.34 0.67 -19.51
N GLU A 269 -19.43 1.44 -20.59
CA GLU A 269 -18.30 2.14 -21.21
C GLU A 269 -18.00 3.49 -20.52
N GLY A 270 -16.92 4.13 -20.96
CA GLY A 270 -16.47 5.44 -20.52
C GLY A 270 -15.12 5.44 -19.80
N VAL A 271 -14.74 6.61 -19.31
CA VAL A 271 -13.50 6.87 -18.57
C VAL A 271 -13.81 7.66 -17.31
N LEU A 272 -12.96 7.56 -16.29
CA LEU A 272 -13.07 8.44 -15.14
C LEU A 272 -12.82 9.89 -15.59
N LEU A 273 -13.72 10.80 -15.22
CA LEU A 273 -13.66 12.21 -15.62
C LEU A 273 -12.35 12.86 -15.14
N GLU A 274 -11.89 12.55 -13.92
CA GLU A 274 -10.59 12.99 -13.43
C GLU A 274 -9.44 12.58 -14.36
N GLU A 275 -9.36 11.31 -14.76
CA GLU A 275 -8.27 10.82 -15.63
C GLU A 275 -8.30 11.46 -17.01
N HIS A 276 -9.51 11.69 -17.53
CA HIS A 276 -9.70 12.42 -18.79
C HIS A 276 -9.21 13.87 -18.70
N LEU A 277 -9.61 14.59 -17.65
CA LEU A 277 -9.20 15.99 -17.43
C LEU A 277 -7.70 16.11 -17.15
N LEU A 278 -7.10 15.18 -16.41
CA LEU A 278 -5.66 15.16 -16.17
C LEU A 278 -4.86 14.88 -17.44
N THR A 279 -5.38 14.02 -18.32
CA THR A 279 -4.78 13.78 -19.63
C THR A 279 -4.83 15.05 -20.48
N ALA A 280 -5.97 15.74 -20.51
CA ALA A 280 -6.10 17.02 -21.21
C ALA A 280 -5.13 18.09 -20.66
N LEU A 281 -4.96 18.19 -19.34
CA LEU A 281 -3.97 19.08 -18.72
C LEU A 281 -2.53 18.71 -19.14
N ARG A 282 -2.17 17.42 -19.10
CA ARG A 282 -0.83 16.92 -19.46
C ARG A 282 -0.45 17.24 -20.90
N CYS A 283 -1.42 17.18 -21.82
CA CYS A 283 -1.23 17.43 -23.25
C CYS A 283 -1.48 18.89 -23.66
N ASP A 284 -1.70 19.81 -22.71
CA ASP A 284 -2.09 21.22 -22.95
C ASP A 284 -3.36 21.36 -23.83
N ASP A 285 -4.28 20.41 -23.80
CA ASP A 285 -5.49 20.44 -24.63
C ASP A 285 -6.58 21.34 -24.01
N GLN A 286 -6.40 22.65 -24.21
CA GLN A 286 -7.35 23.64 -23.73
C GLN A 286 -8.71 23.58 -24.44
N ALA A 287 -8.76 23.06 -25.67
CA ALA A 287 -10.02 22.95 -26.40
C ALA A 287 -10.91 21.90 -25.74
N GLU A 288 -10.31 20.77 -25.35
CA GLU A 288 -11.01 19.71 -24.65
C GLU A 288 -11.46 20.14 -23.25
N LEU A 289 -10.62 20.83 -22.48
CA LEU A 289 -11.02 21.37 -21.17
C LEU A 289 -12.20 22.34 -21.28
N ARG A 290 -12.18 23.25 -22.26
CA ARG A 290 -13.28 24.19 -22.52
C ARG A 290 -14.57 23.51 -22.99
N ARG A 291 -14.49 22.28 -23.50
CA ARG A 291 -15.66 21.48 -23.89
C ARG A 291 -16.21 20.69 -22.71
N VAL A 292 -15.35 19.99 -21.98
CA VAL A 292 -15.74 19.02 -20.94
C VAL A 292 -16.18 19.71 -19.64
N ILE A 293 -15.48 20.77 -19.21
CA ILE A 293 -15.79 21.45 -17.94
C ILE A 293 -17.21 22.06 -17.94
N PRO A 294 -17.64 22.83 -18.95
CA PRO A 294 -19.00 23.38 -18.96
C PRO A 294 -20.08 22.29 -19.04
N ALA A 295 -19.82 21.22 -19.80
CA ALA A 295 -20.76 20.10 -19.90
C ALA A 295 -20.90 19.33 -18.57
N TYR A 296 -19.80 19.14 -17.85
CA TYR A 296 -19.81 18.57 -16.50
C TYR A 296 -20.55 19.46 -15.50
N VAL A 297 -20.31 20.78 -15.53
CA VAL A 297 -21.03 21.74 -14.66
C VAL A 297 -22.53 21.76 -14.97
N ALA A 298 -22.91 21.70 -16.24
CA ALA A 298 -24.31 21.58 -16.63
C ALA A 298 -24.95 20.29 -16.11
N TRP A 299 -24.22 19.17 -16.11
CA TRP A 299 -24.67 17.91 -15.51
C TRP A 299 -24.88 18.03 -13.99
N LEU A 300 -23.95 18.67 -13.26
CA LEU A 300 -24.13 18.96 -11.83
C LEU A 300 -25.42 19.78 -11.58
N GLY A 301 -25.66 20.82 -12.38
CA GLY A 301 -26.89 21.63 -12.28
C GLY A 301 -28.19 20.88 -12.60
N ALA A 302 -28.12 19.77 -13.32
CA ALA A 302 -29.27 18.96 -13.73
C ALA A 302 -29.58 17.76 -12.80
N ARG A 303 -28.99 17.73 -11.58
CA ARG A 303 -29.03 16.66 -10.54
C ARG A 303 -27.77 15.77 -10.46
N GLY A 304 -26.67 16.13 -11.12
CA GLY A 304 -25.38 15.50 -10.87
C GLY A 304 -24.87 15.81 -9.45
N ALA A 305 -24.18 14.86 -8.81
CA ALA A 305 -23.73 14.99 -7.43
C ALA A 305 -22.41 14.22 -7.22
N GLY A 306 -21.38 14.56 -7.98
CA GLY A 306 -20.09 13.87 -7.91
C GLY A 306 -18.94 14.70 -8.42
N SER A 307 -17.84 14.68 -7.69
CA SER A 307 -16.56 15.29 -8.10
C SER A 307 -15.95 14.54 -9.29
N PRO A 308 -15.00 15.13 -10.03
CA PRO A 308 -14.39 14.45 -11.18
C PRO A 308 -13.74 13.09 -10.87
N ASP A 309 -13.23 12.90 -9.65
CA ASP A 309 -12.70 11.62 -9.16
C ASP A 309 -13.81 10.60 -8.87
N ASN A 310 -15.09 10.95 -9.03
CA ASN A 310 -16.28 10.16 -8.71
C ASN A 310 -17.29 10.12 -9.87
N VAL A 311 -16.89 10.52 -11.09
CA VAL A 311 -17.79 10.62 -12.25
C VAL A 311 -17.18 9.91 -13.44
N ILE A 312 -18.00 9.17 -14.17
CA ILE A 312 -17.64 8.53 -15.44
C ILE A 312 -18.17 9.40 -16.57
N LEU A 313 -17.27 9.71 -17.50
CA LEU A 313 -17.55 10.33 -18.78
C LEU A 313 -17.68 9.23 -19.85
N ASP A 314 -18.86 9.10 -20.43
CA ASP A 314 -19.12 8.20 -21.57
C ASP A 314 -19.61 9.03 -22.75
N GLY A 315 -18.68 9.40 -23.62
CA GLY A 315 -18.89 10.32 -24.75
C GLY A 315 -19.30 11.72 -24.29
N THR A 316 -20.61 11.99 -24.33
CA THR A 316 -21.22 13.26 -23.87
C THR A 316 -22.11 13.07 -22.64
N SER A 317 -22.17 11.85 -22.09
CA SER A 317 -22.97 11.52 -20.92
C SER A 317 -22.09 11.41 -19.67
N TYR A 318 -22.68 11.71 -18.52
CA TYR A 318 -22.02 11.68 -17.23
C TYR A 318 -22.84 10.81 -16.28
N ARG A 319 -22.16 9.94 -15.54
CA ARG A 319 -22.77 9.07 -14.53
C ARG A 319 -21.90 8.98 -13.29
N LEU A 320 -22.53 8.75 -12.15
CA LEU A 320 -21.86 8.66 -10.86
C LEU A 320 -21.08 7.34 -10.75
N PHE A 321 -19.92 7.37 -10.08
CA PHE A 321 -19.10 6.21 -9.75
C PHE A 321 -18.84 6.10 -8.24
N GLY A 322 -19.90 5.76 -7.52
CA GLY A 322 -19.90 5.61 -6.08
C GLY A 322 -21.10 6.32 -5.48
N GLU A 323 -20.94 6.78 -4.25
CA GLU A 323 -21.96 7.55 -3.55
C GLU A 323 -22.00 9.01 -4.00
N ALA A 324 -23.17 9.63 -3.87
CA ALA A 324 -23.35 11.03 -4.20
C ALA A 324 -22.63 11.91 -3.16
N GLN A 325 -22.06 13.02 -3.62
CA GLN A 325 -21.37 13.98 -2.78
C GLN A 325 -22.18 15.27 -2.71
N GLU A 326 -22.52 15.71 -1.51
CA GLU A 326 -23.23 16.96 -1.25
C GLU A 326 -22.24 18.13 -1.21
N LEU A 327 -21.69 18.48 -2.38
CA LEU A 327 -20.79 19.62 -2.55
C LEU A 327 -21.37 20.58 -3.59
N ASP A 328 -21.01 21.86 -3.50
CA ASP A 328 -21.29 22.81 -4.57
C ASP A 328 -20.35 22.61 -5.78
N VAL A 329 -20.67 23.29 -6.88
CA VAL A 329 -19.89 23.18 -8.13
C VAL A 329 -18.44 23.63 -7.95
N VAL A 330 -18.20 24.68 -7.14
CA VAL A 330 -16.87 25.22 -6.91
C VAL A 330 -16.05 24.26 -6.06
N GLU A 331 -16.65 23.66 -5.03
CA GLU A 331 -16.04 22.64 -4.18
C GLU A 331 -15.64 21.39 -4.97
N HIS A 332 -16.48 20.92 -5.90
CA HIS A 332 -16.15 19.84 -6.82
C HIS A 332 -14.92 20.17 -7.70
N LEU A 333 -14.88 21.38 -8.27
CA LEU A 333 -13.74 21.84 -9.08
C LEU A 333 -12.49 22.05 -8.23
N GLN A 334 -12.63 22.53 -6.99
CA GLN A 334 -11.53 22.73 -6.05
C GLN A 334 -10.88 21.42 -5.64
N ARG A 335 -11.69 20.40 -5.38
CA ARG A 335 -11.21 19.04 -5.10
C ARG A 335 -10.37 18.50 -6.26
N PHE A 336 -10.85 18.65 -7.49
CA PHE A 336 -10.10 18.27 -8.68
C PHE A 336 -8.81 19.07 -8.84
N ALA A 337 -8.86 20.40 -8.68
CA ALA A 337 -7.69 21.27 -8.79
C ALA A 337 -6.58 20.87 -7.79
N ARG A 338 -6.96 20.59 -6.54
CA ARG A 338 -6.03 20.10 -5.51
C ARG A 338 -5.38 18.78 -5.93
N ARG A 339 -6.18 17.78 -6.33
CA ARG A 339 -5.67 16.47 -6.76
C ARG A 339 -4.80 16.55 -8.01
N ALA A 340 -5.13 17.43 -8.96
CA ALA A 340 -4.30 17.67 -10.13
C ALA A 340 -2.92 18.20 -9.76
N LEU A 341 -2.83 19.13 -8.79
CA LEU A 341 -1.56 19.65 -8.29
C LEU A 341 -0.80 18.60 -7.46
N GLU A 342 -1.49 17.81 -6.62
CA GLU A 342 -0.90 16.70 -5.85
C GLU A 342 -0.33 15.60 -6.75
N SER A 343 -0.92 15.38 -7.92
CA SER A 343 -0.39 14.43 -8.91
C SER A 343 0.83 14.94 -9.69
N GLY A 344 1.21 16.22 -9.50
CA GLY A 344 2.26 16.86 -10.27
C GLY A 344 1.90 17.06 -11.74
N ALA A 345 0.61 17.11 -12.10
CA ALA A 345 0.18 17.32 -13.48
C ALA A 345 0.71 18.65 -14.02
N ARG A 346 1.24 18.61 -15.24
CA ARG A 346 1.67 19.82 -15.95
C ARG A 346 0.48 20.75 -16.11
N GLN A 347 0.64 22.00 -15.67
CA GLN A 347 -0.39 23.03 -15.83
C GLN A 347 -0.10 23.83 -17.11
N PRO A 348 -1.07 23.97 -18.03
CA PRO A 348 -0.90 24.78 -19.24
C PRO A 348 -0.76 26.28 -18.93
N TRP A 349 -0.99 26.67 -17.67
CA TRP A 349 -0.99 28.07 -17.24
C TRP A 349 -0.05 28.28 -16.05
N PRO A 350 1.10 28.97 -16.26
CA PRO A 350 2.08 29.21 -15.20
C PRO A 350 1.54 29.99 -13.99
N ALA A 351 0.49 30.79 -14.18
CA ALA A 351 -0.13 31.62 -13.15
C ALA A 351 -1.19 30.88 -12.30
N ALA A 352 -1.45 29.59 -12.55
CA ALA A 352 -2.37 28.75 -11.79
C ALA A 352 -1.58 27.70 -10.97
N ALA A 353 -0.62 28.18 -10.17
CA ALA A 353 0.28 27.33 -9.39
C ALA A 353 -0.34 26.83 -8.08
N ASP A 354 -1.42 27.46 -7.62
CA ASP A 354 -2.14 27.09 -6.40
C ASP A 354 -3.55 26.55 -6.73
N PRO A 355 -4.16 25.76 -5.81
CA PRO A 355 -5.47 25.15 -6.03
C PRO A 355 -6.57 26.17 -6.34
N HIS A 356 -6.56 27.33 -5.70
CA HIS A 356 -7.61 28.34 -5.85
C HIS A 356 -7.56 28.96 -7.26
N ALA A 357 -6.38 29.37 -7.73
CA ALA A 357 -6.21 29.93 -9.07
C ALA A 357 -6.58 28.93 -10.18
N LEU A 358 -6.26 27.64 -10.00
CA LEU A 358 -6.68 26.59 -10.93
C LEU A 358 -8.21 26.39 -10.89
N THR A 359 -8.82 26.38 -9.71
CA THR A 359 -10.28 26.30 -9.52
C THR A 359 -11.00 27.45 -10.21
N ALA A 360 -10.58 28.69 -9.96
CA ALA A 360 -11.17 29.89 -10.55
C ALA A 360 -11.08 29.85 -12.08
N ARG A 361 -9.98 29.33 -12.63
CA ARG A 361 -9.80 29.19 -14.07
C ARG A 361 -10.72 28.14 -14.68
N LEU A 362 -10.88 26.99 -14.03
CA LEU A 362 -11.81 25.94 -14.47
C LEU A 362 -13.26 26.44 -14.38
N ALA A 363 -13.63 27.08 -13.28
CA ALA A 363 -14.95 27.68 -13.07
C ALA A 363 -15.28 28.75 -14.13
N ALA A 364 -14.31 29.59 -14.48
CA ALA A 364 -14.46 30.60 -15.53
C ALA A 364 -14.78 30.00 -16.91
N MET A 365 -14.33 28.77 -17.20
CA MET A 365 -14.71 28.09 -18.45
C MET A 365 -16.21 27.80 -18.51
N ALA A 366 -16.83 27.55 -17.37
CA ALA A 366 -18.27 27.35 -17.22
C ALA A 366 -19.06 28.65 -16.97
N GLY A 367 -18.39 29.82 -17.04
CA GLY A 367 -19.03 31.12 -16.79
C GLY A 367 -19.32 31.40 -15.31
N ILE A 368 -18.65 30.69 -14.39
CA ILE A 368 -18.80 30.88 -12.94
C ILE A 368 -17.66 31.77 -12.43
N THR A 369 -18.03 32.82 -11.70
CA THR A 369 -17.07 33.67 -10.98
C THR A 369 -16.86 33.13 -9.58
N VAL A 370 -15.63 32.69 -9.28
CA VAL A 370 -15.24 32.32 -7.91
C VAL A 370 -14.85 33.61 -7.18
N PRO A 371 -15.47 33.93 -6.04
CA PRO A 371 -15.09 35.11 -5.25
C PRO A 371 -13.64 34.97 -4.78
N GLU A 372 -12.90 36.08 -4.77
CA GLU A 372 -11.58 36.12 -4.13
C GLU A 372 -11.75 35.78 -2.65
N GLN A 373 -11.20 34.65 -2.24
CA GLN A 373 -11.14 34.28 -0.83
C GLN A 373 -10.00 35.07 -0.17
N GLU A 374 -10.14 35.47 1.09
CA GLU A 374 -9.01 36.03 1.85
C GLU A 374 -7.87 35.01 1.83
N PHE A 375 -6.82 35.37 1.09
CA PHE A 375 -5.68 34.56 0.76
C PHE A 375 -4.95 34.08 2.03
N THR A 376 -4.89 32.77 2.26
CA THR A 376 -3.89 32.15 3.14
C THR A 376 -2.65 31.83 2.28
N PRO A 377 -1.55 32.60 2.37
CA PRO A 377 -0.45 32.55 1.39
C PRO A 377 0.35 31.26 1.26
N ASP A 378 0.08 30.23 2.07
CA ASP A 378 1.07 29.18 2.37
C ASP A 378 0.64 27.75 2.00
N GLU A 379 -0.50 27.53 1.35
CA GLU A 379 -0.85 26.16 0.90
C GLU A 379 -0.14 25.79 -0.41
N VAL A 380 1.17 25.58 -0.32
CA VAL A 380 1.94 24.94 -1.39
C VAL A 380 1.59 23.46 -1.42
N VAL A 381 0.66 23.10 -2.32
CA VAL A 381 0.33 21.69 -2.59
C VAL A 381 1.54 21.04 -3.27
N ARG A 382 2.19 20.12 -2.55
CA ARG A 382 3.37 19.40 -3.04
C ARG A 382 2.96 18.06 -3.65
N PRO A 383 3.62 17.59 -4.71
CA PRO A 383 3.32 16.30 -5.29
C PRO A 383 3.44 15.15 -4.27
N ARG A 384 2.42 14.29 -4.19
CA ARG A 384 2.44 13.07 -3.37
C ARG A 384 3.59 12.15 -3.82
N GLY A 385 4.26 11.49 -2.87
CA GLY A 385 5.46 10.66 -3.11
C GLY A 385 6.81 11.37 -2.95
N SER A 386 6.85 12.70 -3.03
CA SER A 386 8.11 13.44 -2.80
C SER A 386 8.36 13.77 -1.32
N ALA A 387 7.43 13.47 -0.42
CA ALA A 387 7.43 13.98 0.95
C ALA A 387 8.66 13.53 1.76
N GLU A 388 9.04 12.26 1.72
CA GLU A 388 10.23 11.77 2.43
C GLU A 388 11.54 12.21 1.78
N GLN A 389 11.60 12.25 0.45
CA GLN A 389 12.76 12.77 -0.28
C GLN A 389 12.97 14.26 0.01
N LEU A 390 11.89 15.04 0.03
CA LEU A 390 11.93 16.47 0.35
C LEU A 390 12.19 16.71 1.84
N THR A 391 11.70 15.87 2.74
CA THR A 391 12.04 15.93 4.18
C THR A 391 13.51 15.60 4.40
N THR A 392 14.03 14.61 3.67
CA THR A 392 15.45 14.25 3.68
C THR A 392 16.29 15.38 3.08
N VAL A 393 15.88 15.96 1.97
CA VAL A 393 16.54 17.13 1.36
C VAL A 393 16.52 18.32 2.31
N ALA A 394 15.39 18.59 2.98
CA ALA A 394 15.27 19.66 3.97
C ALA A 394 16.22 19.43 5.17
N ARG A 395 16.25 18.21 5.72
CA ARG A 395 17.19 17.85 6.79
C ARG A 395 18.65 18.00 6.34
N LEU A 396 19.00 17.50 5.15
CA LEU A 396 20.34 17.61 4.60
C LEU A 396 20.73 19.07 4.30
N ALA A 397 19.79 19.91 3.88
CA ALA A 397 20.00 21.33 3.69
C ALA A 397 20.29 22.04 5.02
N ASP A 398 19.56 21.69 6.08
CA ASP A 398 19.79 22.21 7.44
C ASP A 398 21.15 21.77 8.02
N GLU A 399 21.52 20.50 7.82
CA GLU A 399 22.83 19.96 8.21
C GLU A 399 23.96 20.65 7.43
N LEU A 400 23.78 20.88 6.13
CA LEU A 400 24.74 21.59 5.29
C LEU A 400 24.88 23.07 5.71
N ALA A 401 23.77 23.74 6.05
CA ALA A 401 23.78 25.10 6.57
C ALA A 401 24.54 25.19 7.90
N HIS A 402 24.31 24.25 8.81
CA HIS A 402 25.05 24.14 10.08
C HIS A 402 26.55 23.88 9.86
N ALA A 403 26.90 22.96 8.95
CA ALA A 403 28.29 22.66 8.61
C ALA A 403 29.01 23.87 8.00
N SER A 404 28.35 24.60 7.09
CA SER A 404 28.85 25.84 6.49
C SER A 404 29.08 26.92 7.54
N ALA A 405 28.12 27.15 8.45
CA ALA A 405 28.26 28.12 9.54
C ALA A 405 29.47 27.80 10.45
N ARG A 406 29.68 26.51 10.76
CA ARG A 406 30.86 26.07 11.51
C ARG A 406 32.16 26.28 10.73
N ALA A 407 32.18 26.01 9.43
CA ALA A 407 33.35 26.23 8.59
C ALA A 407 33.77 27.71 8.58
N ILE A 408 32.81 28.63 8.44
CA ILE A 408 33.04 30.08 8.50
C ILE A 408 33.63 30.49 9.85
N LEU A 409 33.10 29.96 10.96
CA LEU A 409 33.65 30.21 12.30
C LEU A 409 35.08 29.68 12.47
N PHE A 410 35.38 28.49 11.94
CA PHE A 410 36.73 27.93 11.98
C PHE A 410 37.71 28.74 11.11
N GLU A 411 37.31 29.19 9.94
CA GLU A 411 38.13 30.07 9.11
C GLU A 411 38.39 31.41 9.80
N GLY A 412 37.37 31.98 10.44
CA GLY A 412 37.49 33.20 11.26
C GLY A 412 38.48 33.04 12.42
N THR A 413 38.40 31.93 13.16
CA THR A 413 39.32 31.64 14.28
C THR A 413 40.73 31.33 13.80
N VAL A 414 40.91 30.56 12.73
CA VAL A 414 42.25 30.30 12.14
C VAL A 414 42.86 31.58 11.60
N SER A 415 42.08 32.43 10.93
CA SER A 415 42.52 33.76 10.47
C SER A 415 42.89 34.67 11.65
N GLY A 416 42.08 34.65 12.72
CA GLY A 416 42.36 35.36 13.97
C GLY A 416 43.66 34.87 14.64
N ILE A 417 43.88 33.56 14.72
CA ILE A 417 45.11 32.97 15.26
C ILE A 417 46.31 33.36 14.39
N ARG A 418 46.20 33.30 13.06
CA ARG A 418 47.27 33.71 12.13
C ARG A 418 47.62 35.20 12.26
N ARG A 419 46.64 36.05 12.55
CA ARG A 419 46.82 37.50 12.78
C ARG A 419 47.29 37.82 14.20
N SER A 420 47.15 36.88 15.14
CA SER A 420 47.54 37.09 16.53
C SER A 420 49.04 37.35 16.66
N LEU A 421 49.38 38.33 17.51
CA LEU A 421 50.75 38.71 17.87
C LEU A 421 51.61 37.50 18.34
N PRO A 422 51.09 36.57 19.16
CA PRO A 422 51.83 35.38 19.59
C PRO A 422 52.24 34.47 18.42
N TYR A 423 51.35 34.24 17.44
CA TYR A 423 51.65 33.42 16.27
C TYR A 423 52.72 34.07 15.38
N ARG A 424 52.62 35.38 15.15
CA ARG A 424 53.61 36.15 14.38
C ARG A 424 54.99 36.18 15.06
N VAL A 425 55.04 36.35 16.37
CA VAL A 425 56.29 36.32 17.15
C VAL A 425 56.89 34.93 17.16
N GLY A 426 56.09 33.87 17.35
CA GLY A 426 56.55 32.48 17.26
C GLY A 426 57.17 32.14 15.91
N HIS A 427 56.54 32.54 14.80
CA HIS A 427 57.05 32.30 13.45
C HIS A 427 58.28 33.15 13.11
N ALA A 428 58.36 34.39 13.62
CA ALA A 428 59.48 35.30 13.42
C ALA A 428 60.73 34.92 14.25
N VAL A 429 60.56 34.31 15.43
CA VAL A 429 61.67 33.94 16.32
C VAL A 429 62.20 32.53 16.04
N LEU A 430 61.33 31.56 15.71
CA LEU A 430 61.74 30.17 15.50
C LEU A 430 62.49 29.92 14.17
N ASN A 431 62.19 30.69 13.13
CA ASN A 431 62.85 30.54 11.83
C ASN A 431 64.33 30.98 11.85
N PRO A 432 64.69 32.17 12.37
CA PRO A 432 66.10 32.57 12.50
C PRO A 432 66.90 31.64 13.40
N ALA A 433 66.33 31.19 14.52
CA ALA A 433 66.99 30.26 15.45
C ALA A 433 67.34 28.91 14.80
N ARG A 434 66.44 28.37 13.96
CA ARG A 434 66.71 27.15 13.17
C ARG A 434 67.81 27.35 12.13
N VAL A 435 67.86 28.52 11.48
CA VAL A 435 68.90 28.85 10.48
C VAL A 435 70.27 29.02 11.15
N ILE A 436 70.33 29.70 12.30
CA ILE A 436 71.55 29.89 13.09
C ILE A 436 72.08 28.53 13.57
N ARG A 437 71.22 27.66 14.11
CA ARG A 437 71.60 26.30 14.53
C ARG A 437 72.15 25.46 13.37
N ARG A 438 71.57 25.59 12.16
CA ARG A 438 72.07 24.90 10.95
C ARG A 438 73.41 25.45 10.47
N ARG A 439 73.64 26.77 10.55
CA ARG A 439 74.95 27.38 10.25
C ARG A 439 76.04 26.95 11.24
N LEU A 440 75.75 26.97 12.54
CA LEU A 440 76.67 26.50 13.58
C LEU A 440 77.09 25.05 13.38
N LYS A 441 76.15 24.14 13.05
CA LYS A 441 76.46 22.75 12.70
C LYS A 441 77.37 22.62 11.47
N ARG A 442 77.27 23.51 10.47
CA ARG A 442 78.16 23.48 9.30
C ARG A 442 79.57 23.99 9.61
N VAL A 443 79.68 25.04 10.43
CA VAL A 443 80.99 25.58 10.84
C VAL A 443 81.74 24.55 11.70
N LEU A 444 81.07 23.92 12.66
CA LEU A 444 81.68 22.87 13.49
C LEU A 444 82.15 21.65 12.68
N ARG A 445 81.52 21.34 11.54
CA ARG A 445 81.98 20.27 10.63
C ARG A 445 83.20 20.67 9.80
N LYS A 446 83.45 21.97 9.58
CA LYS A 446 84.61 22.46 8.80
C LYS A 446 85.89 22.59 9.64
N VAL A 447 85.78 22.74 10.97
CA VAL A 447 86.93 22.83 11.88
C VAL A 447 87.48 21.44 12.28
N ARG A 448 86.78 20.36 11.91
CA ARG A 448 87.12 18.97 12.25
C ARG A 448 87.73 18.17 11.07
N ARG A 449 88.05 18.84 9.97
CA ARG A 449 88.83 18.35 8.82
C ARG A 449 90.00 19.29 8.64
#